data_AF-A0A1B7N5D1-F1
#
_entry.id   AF-A0A1B7N5D1-F1
#
_cell.length_a   1.000
_cell.length_b   1.000
_cell.length_c   1.000
_cell.angle_alpha   90.00
_cell.angle_beta   90.00
_cell.angle_gamma   90.00
#
_symmetry.space_group_name_H-M   'P 1'
#
loop_
_entity.id
_entity.type
_entity.pdbx_description
1 polymer ?
#
loop_
_entity_poly.entity_id
_entity_poly.type
_entity_poly.pdbx_seq_one_letter_code
_entity_poly.pdbx_strand_id
1 'polypeptide(L)'
;MNGTNIHPSQNAIGSRAAKPPPTGLAPSAPTTAPPLLPNHANPPGTNRTAPPHSNNTAVNGSYTHNQKGKKKNDTPVDPAAMYESLKNRIAALEEEEVLEEEEERIFAEEAVKSVKGMEENAIHAKYIELFAELKRLERDHAKEKQKLVKDKDSAKTQLTKANQTKVKMENLARELQKDNKRLREDSKRLAQCVDEAQGEILQMRADMVKRVDKAKMQDTKYREMPDIVVKVVCRYRAELFFKISRKTKFSRLFNAWTDRMEATGGKKDEGKSAVSGRQMNGSAKSEAASTHTAGSTASSSMQFIFSHNGRTIDADQTPEEQGVEDGDEILAVELMDLTEGPALDDWDELPESRRQRLRKNWTDDPQEARRSLEDIFDGVVRERLKEVLRQYELRERHFECVIRSKELEVLLSRARAAEQKQLAEVEKARADRSDDENQHLRKELEDSQNGQTMLIDKLITCCKEPNAERTQRLFASLRDELEKRGSKPADGPAGG
;
A
#
# COMPACT_ATOMS: atom_id res chain seq x y z
N MET A 1 -35.56 8.94 -57.08
CA MET A 1 -35.15 8.96 -58.50
C MET A 1 -33.72 8.44 -58.62
N ASN A 2 -33.35 7.99 -59.82
CA ASN A 2 -32.15 7.22 -60.22
C ASN A 2 -30.79 7.70 -59.64
N GLY A 3 -29.80 6.79 -59.56
CA GLY A 3 -28.41 7.16 -59.24
C GLY A 3 -27.43 6.02 -58.92
N THR A 4 -27.23 5.06 -59.83
CA THR A 4 -26.23 3.97 -59.69
C THR A 4 -24.81 4.41 -60.07
N ASN A 5 -23.77 3.99 -59.34
CA ASN A 5 -22.66 3.18 -59.92
C ASN A 5 -21.50 2.77 -58.96
N ILE A 6 -21.17 1.46 -59.02
CA ILE A 6 -19.86 0.83 -59.29
C ILE A 6 -18.62 1.10 -58.38
N HIS A 7 -18.02 -0.01 -57.93
CA HIS A 7 -16.70 -0.16 -57.28
C HIS A 7 -15.54 -0.12 -58.32
N PRO A 8 -14.29 0.21 -57.94
CA PRO A 8 -13.35 -0.90 -57.65
C PRO A 8 -12.29 -0.61 -56.57
N SER A 9 -11.56 -1.66 -56.19
CA SER A 9 -10.55 -1.69 -55.13
C SER A 9 -9.13 -1.36 -55.63
N GLN A 10 -8.24 -0.89 -54.74
CA GLN A 10 -6.80 -1.16 -54.86
C GLN A 10 -6.05 -1.06 -53.52
N ASN A 11 -4.92 -1.79 -53.42
CA ASN A 11 -4.06 -1.85 -52.23
C ASN A 11 -3.06 -0.68 -52.20
N ALA A 12 -2.68 -0.23 -51.01
CA ALA A 12 -1.47 0.54 -50.77
C ALA A 12 -0.76 0.05 -49.50
N ILE A 13 0.47 -0.45 -49.64
CA ILE A 13 1.30 -0.88 -48.50
C ILE A 13 2.12 0.34 -48.04
N GLY A 14 1.92 0.77 -46.80
CA GLY A 14 2.65 1.88 -46.18
C GLY A 14 3.47 1.41 -44.99
N SER A 15 4.78 1.63 -45.01
CA SER A 15 5.70 1.18 -43.96
C SER A 15 5.54 1.96 -42.66
N ARG A 16 5.67 1.26 -41.52
CA ARG A 16 5.72 1.88 -40.19
C ARG A 16 6.96 1.37 -39.44
N ALA A 17 7.90 2.26 -39.19
CA ALA A 17 9.17 1.92 -38.53
C ALA A 17 8.96 1.49 -37.07
N ALA A 18 9.80 0.56 -36.60
CA ALA A 18 9.79 0.09 -35.23
C ALA A 18 10.31 1.16 -34.25
N LYS A 19 9.74 1.21 -33.04
CA LYS A 19 10.30 1.97 -31.91
C LYS A 19 11.30 1.11 -31.13
N PRO A 20 12.43 1.66 -30.67
CA PRO A 20 13.33 0.97 -29.74
C PRO A 20 12.69 0.82 -28.34
N PRO A 21 13.16 -0.14 -27.52
CA PRO A 21 12.63 -0.38 -26.17
C PRO A 21 13.02 0.73 -25.17
N PRO A 22 12.28 0.87 -24.05
CA PRO A 22 12.59 1.87 -23.02
C PRO A 22 13.84 1.50 -22.22
N THR A 23 14.71 2.47 -21.97
CA THR A 23 15.93 2.32 -21.17
C THR A 23 15.59 2.07 -19.69
N GLY A 24 16.20 1.04 -19.10
CA GLY A 24 16.05 0.76 -17.66
C GLY A 24 16.77 1.78 -16.79
N LEU A 25 16.19 2.11 -15.62
CA LEU A 25 16.82 2.95 -14.60
C LEU A 25 17.73 2.11 -13.71
N ALA A 26 19.02 2.47 -13.66
CA ALA A 26 19.97 1.90 -12.71
C ALA A 26 19.86 2.58 -11.33
N PRO A 27 20.10 1.86 -10.21
CA PRO A 27 20.00 2.43 -8.86
C PRO A 27 21.21 3.30 -8.50
N SER A 28 20.98 4.39 -7.78
CA SER A 28 22.04 5.22 -7.20
C SER A 28 22.57 4.61 -5.89
N ALA A 29 23.89 4.51 -5.76
CA ALA A 29 24.55 4.02 -4.55
C ALA A 29 24.56 5.07 -3.40
N PRO A 30 24.65 4.65 -2.13
CA PRO A 30 24.70 5.55 -0.97
C PRO A 30 26.11 6.13 -0.74
N THR A 31 26.16 7.30 -0.11
CA THR A 31 27.41 7.94 0.35
C THR A 31 27.30 8.24 1.84
N THR A 32 28.22 7.68 2.64
CA THR A 32 28.20 7.76 4.11
C THR A 32 29.52 8.30 4.65
N ALA A 33 29.49 9.42 5.39
CA ALA A 33 30.62 10.00 6.12
C ALA A 33 30.09 10.77 7.36
N PRO A 34 30.90 10.97 8.42
CA PRO A 34 30.39 10.94 9.80
C PRO A 34 30.08 12.31 10.44
N PRO A 35 29.31 12.34 11.55
CA PRO A 35 29.01 13.55 12.31
C PRO A 35 30.15 13.96 13.26
N LEU A 36 30.20 15.25 13.59
CA LEU A 36 31.02 15.82 14.67
C LEU A 36 30.16 16.68 15.61
N LEU A 37 30.48 16.63 16.90
CA LEU A 37 29.81 17.36 17.99
C LEU A 37 30.12 18.87 17.92
N PRO A 38 29.30 19.70 18.58
CA PRO A 38 29.86 20.46 19.69
C PRO A 38 28.97 20.50 20.95
N ASN A 39 29.63 20.68 22.10
CA ASN A 39 29.04 20.71 23.44
C ASN A 39 28.46 22.11 23.80
N HIS A 40 27.62 22.18 24.85
CA HIS A 40 27.02 23.41 25.36
C HIS A 40 28.00 24.29 26.15
N ALA A 41 27.86 25.62 26.01
CA ALA A 41 28.13 26.60 27.07
C ALA A 41 27.27 27.87 26.89
N ASN A 42 26.71 28.36 28.00
CA ASN A 42 25.84 29.53 28.21
C ASN A 42 25.93 29.83 29.74
N PRO A 43 25.35 30.88 30.36
CA PRO A 43 24.77 32.17 29.92
C PRO A 43 25.60 33.30 30.65
N PRO A 44 25.11 34.38 31.33
CA PRO A 44 23.78 35.03 31.39
C PRO A 44 23.77 36.57 31.23
N GLY A 45 22.57 37.14 31.32
CA GLY A 45 22.28 38.56 31.53
C GLY A 45 20.85 38.75 32.09
N THR A 46 20.51 39.96 32.52
CA THR A 46 19.24 40.33 33.19
C THR A 46 18.91 41.81 32.89
N ASN A 47 17.69 42.17 32.45
CA ASN A 47 16.51 42.60 33.25
C ASN A 47 16.73 43.89 34.07
N ARG A 48 15.89 44.95 34.08
CA ARG A 48 14.63 45.35 33.36
C ARG A 48 14.80 46.87 32.95
N THR A 49 13.86 47.80 32.70
CA THR A 49 12.38 47.97 32.82
C THR A 49 11.89 49.15 31.93
N ALA A 50 10.58 49.44 31.90
CA ALA A 50 9.91 50.68 31.42
C ALA A 50 8.95 51.19 32.55
N PRO A 51 8.12 52.28 32.44
CA PRO A 51 7.81 53.25 31.36
C PRO A 51 7.94 54.74 31.90
N PRO A 52 7.18 55.83 31.55
CA PRO A 52 6.17 56.08 30.49
C PRO A 52 6.17 57.49 29.75
N HIS A 53 5.21 57.66 28.81
CA HIS A 53 4.58 58.90 28.26
C HIS A 53 5.42 59.94 27.45
N SER A 54 5.31 59.96 26.12
CA SER A 54 4.50 60.91 25.28
C SER A 54 5.30 62.17 24.81
N ASN A 55 5.08 62.78 23.63
CA ASN A 55 3.86 62.85 22.81
C ASN A 55 4.15 63.04 21.28
N ASN A 56 3.14 62.77 20.43
CA ASN A 56 2.97 63.00 18.98
C ASN A 56 4.10 63.57 18.08
N THR A 57 4.34 62.90 16.95
CA THR A 57 3.83 63.30 15.60
C THR A 57 3.89 62.10 14.64
N ALA A 58 3.32 62.19 13.43
CA ALA A 58 3.06 61.05 12.55
C ALA A 58 3.65 61.20 11.14
N VAL A 59 3.81 60.11 10.39
CA VAL A 59 3.46 60.05 8.96
C VAL A 59 3.24 58.61 8.46
N ASN A 60 2.45 58.53 7.40
CA ASN A 60 1.85 57.35 6.75
C ASN A 60 2.85 56.29 6.23
N GLY A 61 2.45 55.01 6.25
CA GLY A 61 3.20 53.90 5.66
C GLY A 61 2.29 52.70 5.35
N SER A 62 1.68 52.68 4.15
CA SER A 62 0.67 51.68 3.79
C SER A 62 1.27 50.39 3.21
N TYR A 63 0.89 49.25 3.78
CA TYR A 63 1.22 47.92 3.26
C TYR A 63 0.27 47.53 2.11
N THR A 64 0.81 46.89 1.07
CA THR A 64 0.03 46.00 0.19
C THR A 64 0.73 44.66 0.02
N HIS A 65 -0.04 43.61 -0.27
CA HIS A 65 0.39 42.21 -0.16
C HIS A 65 0.12 41.43 -1.44
N ASN A 66 1.12 40.68 -1.90
CA ASN A 66 1.07 39.62 -2.92
C ASN A 66 0.43 39.93 -4.28
N GLN A 67 1.20 39.66 -5.35
CA GLN A 67 0.96 38.52 -6.25
C GLN A 67 2.16 38.32 -7.19
N LYS A 68 2.18 37.21 -7.94
CA LYS A 68 3.41 36.57 -8.40
C LYS A 68 3.62 36.63 -9.92
N GLY A 69 4.66 37.35 -10.34
CA GLY A 69 5.44 37.01 -11.54
C GLY A 69 5.03 37.64 -12.88
N LYS A 70 5.79 38.66 -13.30
CA LYS A 70 6.19 38.88 -14.71
C LYS A 70 7.62 39.42 -14.76
N LYS A 71 8.23 39.37 -15.94
CA LYS A 71 9.67 39.56 -16.20
C LYS A 71 10.25 40.78 -15.47
N LYS A 72 11.48 40.64 -14.95
CA LYS A 72 12.37 41.79 -14.77
C LYS A 72 12.48 42.51 -16.13
N ASN A 73 12.25 43.81 -16.12
CA ASN A 73 12.68 44.72 -17.16
C ASN A 73 13.52 45.75 -16.42
N ASP A 74 14.76 45.99 -16.85
CA ASP A 74 15.54 47.09 -16.28
C ASP A 74 14.87 48.40 -16.70
N THR A 75 14.31 49.10 -15.73
CA THR A 75 13.78 50.44 -15.91
C THR A 75 14.93 51.40 -15.62
N PRO A 76 15.33 52.29 -16.54
CA PRO A 76 16.37 53.28 -16.27
C PRO A 76 16.00 54.08 -15.02
N VAL A 77 16.92 54.17 -14.06
CA VAL A 77 16.79 55.14 -12.96
C VAL A 77 16.80 56.51 -13.60
N ASP A 78 15.73 57.28 -13.41
CA ASP A 78 15.61 58.62 -13.98
C ASP A 78 16.80 59.49 -13.53
N PRO A 79 17.64 59.99 -14.46
CA PRO A 79 18.76 60.84 -14.12
C PRO A 79 18.31 62.08 -13.33
N ALA A 80 17.13 62.65 -13.58
CA ALA A 80 16.64 63.81 -12.86
C ALA A 80 16.39 63.49 -11.37
N ALA A 81 15.76 62.36 -11.07
CA ALA A 81 15.58 61.89 -9.70
C ALA A 81 16.91 61.55 -9.00
N MET A 82 17.89 61.03 -9.74
CA MET A 82 19.24 60.80 -9.20
C MET A 82 19.99 62.13 -8.93
N TYR A 83 19.90 63.11 -9.83
CA TYR A 83 20.50 64.43 -9.65
C TYR A 83 19.86 65.20 -8.50
N GLU A 84 18.54 65.18 -8.33
CA GLU A 84 17.88 65.87 -7.22
C GLU A 84 18.17 65.17 -5.87
N SER A 85 18.28 63.84 -5.86
CA SER A 85 18.77 63.09 -4.69
C SER A 85 20.22 63.44 -4.33
N LEU A 86 21.11 63.54 -5.33
CA LEU A 86 22.51 63.93 -5.16
C LEU A 86 22.63 65.40 -4.70
N LYS A 87 21.84 66.31 -5.27
CA LYS A 87 21.78 67.72 -4.88
C LYS A 87 21.27 67.91 -3.45
N ASN A 88 20.23 67.18 -3.05
CA ASN A 88 19.76 67.20 -1.66
C ASN A 88 20.80 66.58 -0.71
N ARG A 89 21.60 65.61 -1.17
CA ARG A 89 22.73 65.07 -0.40
C ARG A 89 23.89 66.07 -0.29
N ILE A 90 24.15 66.86 -1.33
CA ILE A 90 25.15 67.94 -1.32
C ILE A 90 24.72 69.05 -0.37
N ALA A 91 23.49 69.57 -0.52
CA ALA A 91 22.96 70.63 0.34
C ALA A 91 22.95 70.23 1.83
N ALA A 92 22.64 68.97 2.15
CA ALA A 92 22.68 68.47 3.52
C ALA A 92 24.12 68.35 4.08
N LEU A 93 25.12 68.12 3.23
CA LEU A 93 26.55 68.10 3.63
C LEU A 93 27.11 69.53 3.76
N GLU A 94 26.70 70.45 2.88
CA GLU A 94 27.04 71.87 2.97
C GLU A 94 26.41 72.53 4.22
N GLU A 95 25.20 72.11 4.63
CA GLU A 95 24.56 72.53 5.89
C GLU A 95 25.24 71.91 7.12
N GLU A 96 25.70 70.66 7.04
CA GLU A 96 26.48 69.97 8.10
C GLU A 96 27.86 70.64 8.30
N GLU A 97 28.58 70.97 7.22
CA GLU A 97 29.88 71.67 7.24
C GLU A 97 29.78 73.10 7.81
N VAL A 98 28.74 73.87 7.45
CA VAL A 98 28.52 75.21 8.00
C VAL A 98 28.14 75.17 9.49
N LEU A 99 27.44 74.13 9.94
CA LEU A 99 27.15 73.94 11.38
C LEU A 99 28.41 73.57 12.18
N GLU A 100 29.31 72.74 11.63
CA GLU A 100 30.61 72.45 12.27
C GLU A 100 31.50 73.72 12.36
N GLU A 101 31.57 74.57 11.32
CA GLU A 101 32.27 75.86 11.40
C GLU A 101 31.67 76.83 12.44
N GLU A 102 30.34 76.89 12.57
CA GLU A 102 29.67 77.79 13.52
C GLU A 102 29.85 77.28 14.97
N GLU A 103 29.80 75.97 15.22
CA GLU A 103 30.15 75.39 16.53
C GLU A 103 31.63 75.62 16.88
N GLU A 104 32.58 75.36 15.97
CA GLU A 104 34.01 75.59 16.25
C GLU A 104 34.31 77.07 16.53
N ARG A 105 33.65 77.99 15.81
CA ARG A 105 33.73 79.45 16.07
C ARG A 105 33.21 79.80 17.47
N ILE A 106 32.08 79.23 17.89
CA ILE A 106 31.50 79.44 19.22
C ILE A 106 32.44 78.88 20.32
N PHE A 107 33.00 77.68 20.13
CA PHE A 107 33.97 77.11 21.06
C PHE A 107 35.24 77.96 21.18
N ALA A 108 35.75 78.51 20.08
CA ALA A 108 36.91 79.41 20.08
C ALA A 108 36.60 80.73 20.81
N GLU A 109 35.43 81.34 20.58
CA GLU A 109 35.04 82.57 21.28
C GLU A 109 34.80 82.33 22.78
N GLU A 110 34.11 81.24 23.15
CA GLU A 110 33.91 80.84 24.55
C GLU A 110 35.26 80.59 25.26
N ALA A 111 36.21 79.91 24.61
CA ALA A 111 37.54 79.66 25.16
C ALA A 111 38.27 80.98 25.49
N VAL A 112 38.35 81.92 24.52
CA VAL A 112 38.97 83.24 24.69
C VAL A 112 38.26 84.06 25.78
N LYS A 113 36.93 84.12 25.73
CA LYS A 113 36.05 84.80 26.70
C LYS A 113 36.25 84.26 28.12
N SER A 114 36.47 82.96 28.27
CA SER A 114 36.65 82.32 29.59
C SER A 114 38.03 82.54 30.22
N VAL A 115 39.01 83.05 29.47
CA VAL A 115 40.39 83.33 29.93
C VAL A 115 40.63 84.84 30.09
N LYS A 116 39.87 85.67 29.37
CA LYS A 116 39.97 87.13 29.33
C LYS A 116 39.80 87.77 30.72
N GLY A 117 40.88 88.36 31.24
CA GLY A 117 40.89 89.08 32.53
C GLY A 117 41.30 88.25 33.74
N MET A 118 41.72 87.00 33.55
CA MET A 118 42.33 86.18 34.62
C MET A 118 43.82 86.53 34.80
N GLU A 119 44.34 86.36 36.01
CA GLU A 119 45.78 86.50 36.31
C GLU A 119 46.56 85.28 35.79
N GLU A 120 47.83 85.46 35.41
CA GLU A 120 48.65 84.46 34.71
C GLU A 120 48.72 83.09 35.42
N ASN A 121 48.82 83.07 36.76
CA ASN A 121 48.74 81.84 37.57
C ASN A 121 47.39 81.12 37.43
N ALA A 122 46.28 81.86 37.37
CA ALA A 122 44.94 81.29 37.22
C ALA A 122 44.70 80.79 35.78
N ILE A 123 45.29 81.45 34.78
CA ILE A 123 45.32 80.96 33.39
C ILE A 123 46.09 79.63 33.33
N HIS A 124 47.25 79.53 33.98
CA HIS A 124 48.06 78.31 33.98
C HIS A 124 47.36 77.15 34.71
N ALA A 125 46.72 77.40 35.85
CA ALA A 125 45.91 76.41 36.56
C ALA A 125 44.75 75.89 35.68
N LYS A 126 44.02 76.79 35.01
CA LYS A 126 42.93 76.45 34.10
C LYS A 126 43.40 75.68 32.85
N TYR A 127 44.59 75.97 32.34
CA TYR A 127 45.20 75.19 31.26
C TYR A 127 45.50 73.75 31.70
N ILE A 128 46.04 73.55 32.92
CA ILE A 128 46.29 72.22 33.49
C ILE A 128 44.97 71.44 33.69
N GLU A 129 43.93 72.11 34.18
CA GLU A 129 42.58 71.54 34.34
C GLU A 129 41.99 71.09 32.99
N LEU A 130 41.97 71.98 31.99
CA LEU A 130 41.49 71.68 30.65
C LEU A 130 42.30 70.56 29.97
N PHE A 131 43.62 70.51 30.16
CA PHE A 131 44.45 69.41 29.66
C PHE A 131 44.16 68.08 30.37
N ALA A 132 43.96 68.10 31.69
CA ALA A 132 43.58 66.91 32.45
C ALA A 132 42.20 66.37 32.03
N GLU A 133 41.24 67.27 31.76
CA GLU A 133 39.90 66.93 31.30
C GLU A 133 39.89 66.46 29.84
N LEU A 134 40.68 67.08 28.94
CA LEU A 134 40.93 66.56 27.59
C LEU A 134 41.50 65.14 27.65
N LYS A 135 42.49 64.88 28.52
CA LYS A 135 43.02 63.54 28.74
C LYS A 135 42.05 62.59 29.43
N ARG A 136 40.99 63.08 30.10
CA ARG A 136 39.88 62.26 30.61
C ARG A 136 38.93 61.89 29.47
N LEU A 137 38.51 62.88 28.68
CA LEU A 137 37.68 62.70 27.49
C LEU A 137 38.31 61.73 26.49
N GLU A 138 39.60 61.85 26.15
CA GLU A 138 40.31 60.88 25.30
C GLU A 138 40.17 59.43 25.80
N ARG A 139 40.32 59.22 27.12
CA ARG A 139 40.19 57.90 27.77
C ARG A 139 38.74 57.41 27.79
N ASP A 140 37.77 58.29 27.92
CA ASP A 140 36.35 57.93 27.97
C ASP A 140 35.80 57.66 26.55
N HIS A 141 36.17 58.47 25.54
CA HIS A 141 35.90 58.22 24.12
C HIS A 141 36.53 56.89 23.64
N ALA A 142 37.72 56.54 24.12
CA ALA A 142 38.35 55.24 23.81
C ALA A 142 37.54 54.06 24.36
N LYS A 143 37.01 54.15 25.60
CA LYS A 143 36.11 53.14 26.19
C LYS A 143 34.80 53.06 25.42
N GLU A 144 34.21 54.19 25.06
CA GLU A 144 32.96 54.25 24.31
C GLU A 144 33.10 53.64 22.90
N LYS A 145 34.16 53.97 22.18
CA LYS A 145 34.50 53.34 20.90
C LYS A 145 34.65 51.82 21.04
N GLN A 146 35.27 51.33 22.12
CA GLN A 146 35.38 49.90 22.39
C GLN A 146 34.02 49.24 22.72
N LYS A 147 33.17 49.92 23.49
CA LYS A 147 31.80 49.52 23.78
C LYS A 147 30.96 49.42 22.51
N LEU A 148 30.96 50.47 21.67
CA LEU A 148 30.22 50.51 20.40
C LEU A 148 30.65 49.40 19.44
N VAL A 149 31.94 49.06 19.37
CA VAL A 149 32.43 47.90 18.60
C VAL A 149 31.86 46.59 19.15
N LYS A 150 31.90 46.38 20.47
CA LYS A 150 31.36 45.18 21.13
C LYS A 150 29.85 45.04 20.94
N ASP A 151 29.10 46.14 21.06
CA ASP A 151 27.65 46.16 20.92
C ASP A 151 27.23 45.91 19.46
N LYS A 152 27.96 46.48 18.49
CA LYS A 152 27.81 46.19 17.05
C LYS A 152 28.07 44.72 16.72
N ASP A 153 29.13 44.11 17.26
CA ASP A 153 29.46 42.71 16.98
C ASP A 153 28.49 41.74 17.70
N SER A 154 27.96 42.12 18.87
CA SER A 154 26.82 41.46 19.52
C SER A 154 25.55 41.52 18.64
N ALA A 155 25.17 42.70 18.16
CA ALA A 155 24.02 42.89 17.29
C ALA A 155 24.16 42.10 15.97
N LYS A 156 25.34 42.10 15.35
CA LYS A 156 25.66 41.29 14.16
C LYS A 156 25.50 39.78 14.42
N THR A 157 25.90 39.31 15.59
CA THR A 157 25.74 37.91 16.01
C THR A 157 24.26 37.56 16.20
N GLN A 158 23.49 38.43 16.88
CA GLN A 158 22.05 38.24 17.07
C GLN A 158 21.28 38.24 15.74
N LEU A 159 21.58 39.20 14.85
CA LEU A 159 21.00 39.27 13.50
C LEU A 159 21.31 38.02 12.67
N THR A 160 22.52 37.49 12.77
CA THR A 160 22.92 36.23 12.10
C THR A 160 22.09 35.05 12.62
N LYS A 161 21.93 34.93 13.94
CA LYS A 161 21.09 33.89 14.57
C LYS A 161 19.61 34.03 14.20
N ALA A 162 19.07 35.26 14.18
CA ALA A 162 17.71 35.55 13.78
C ALA A 162 17.44 35.17 12.32
N ASN A 163 18.37 35.49 11.40
CA ASN A 163 18.28 35.09 9.99
C ASN A 163 18.34 33.56 9.80
N GLN A 164 19.19 32.84 10.54
CA GLN A 164 19.20 31.37 10.54
C GLN A 164 17.85 30.78 11.02
N THR A 165 17.27 31.31 12.10
CA THR A 165 15.94 30.89 12.58
C THR A 165 14.85 31.20 11.55
N LYS A 166 14.88 32.38 10.91
CA LYS A 166 13.95 32.76 9.84
C LYS A 166 13.99 31.76 8.67
N VAL A 167 15.18 31.38 8.21
CA VAL A 167 15.34 30.38 7.12
C VAL A 167 14.80 29.01 7.53
N LYS A 168 15.01 28.58 8.78
CA LYS A 168 14.41 27.34 9.30
C LYS A 168 12.88 27.40 9.31
N MET A 169 12.30 28.49 9.80
CA MET A 169 10.85 28.71 9.80
C MET A 169 10.26 28.74 8.38
N GLU A 170 10.94 29.39 7.43
CA GLU A 170 10.50 29.48 6.03
C GLU A 170 10.54 28.11 5.33
N ASN A 171 11.54 27.27 5.66
CA ASN A 171 11.62 25.90 5.16
C ASN A 171 10.54 24.99 5.79
N LEU A 172 10.35 25.05 7.10
CA LEU A 172 9.28 24.31 7.78
C LEU A 172 7.89 24.69 7.26
N ALA A 173 7.64 25.98 7.02
CA ALA A 173 6.40 26.44 6.40
C ALA A 173 6.20 25.90 4.98
N ARG A 174 7.27 25.78 4.18
CA ARG A 174 7.23 25.16 2.84
C ARG A 174 6.93 23.66 2.90
N GLU A 175 7.53 22.92 3.83
CA GLU A 175 7.25 21.49 3.99
C GLU A 175 5.83 21.25 4.51
N LEU A 176 5.39 21.97 5.55
CA LEU A 176 4.02 21.89 6.07
C LEU A 176 2.98 22.20 4.98
N GLN A 177 3.23 23.13 4.07
CA GLN A 177 2.37 23.39 2.90
C GLN A 177 2.37 22.25 1.88
N LYS A 178 3.54 21.66 1.60
CA LYS A 178 3.70 20.53 0.68
C LYS A 178 3.00 19.29 1.22
N ASP A 179 3.13 18.99 2.49
CA ASP A 179 2.49 17.85 3.14
C ASP A 179 0.98 18.09 3.33
N ASN A 180 0.55 19.33 3.61
CA ASN A 180 -0.87 19.70 3.54
C ASN A 180 -1.49 19.49 2.15
N LYS A 181 -0.73 19.70 1.07
CA LYS A 181 -1.18 19.42 -0.30
C LYS A 181 -1.24 17.91 -0.53
N ARG A 182 -0.19 17.18 -0.15
CA ARG A 182 -0.12 15.72 -0.23
C ARG A 182 -1.27 15.04 0.52
N LEU A 183 -1.51 15.40 1.78
CA LEU A 183 -2.59 14.82 2.60
C LEU A 183 -3.96 15.01 1.93
N ARG A 184 -4.24 16.17 1.31
CA ARG A 184 -5.49 16.36 0.55
C ARG A 184 -5.57 15.49 -0.71
N GLU A 185 -4.45 15.27 -1.39
CA GLU A 185 -4.38 14.37 -2.56
C GLU A 185 -4.53 12.90 -2.15
N ASP A 186 -3.88 12.47 -1.07
CA ASP A 186 -3.95 11.12 -0.53
C ASP A 186 -5.33 10.82 0.08
N SER A 187 -5.95 11.75 0.80
CA SER A 187 -7.37 11.65 1.23
C SER A 187 -8.33 11.55 0.05
N LYS A 188 -8.11 12.30 -1.04
CA LYS A 188 -8.94 12.21 -2.25
C LYS A 188 -8.79 10.85 -2.95
N ARG A 189 -7.57 10.32 -3.04
CA ARG A 189 -7.29 8.96 -3.56
C ARG A 189 -7.99 7.90 -2.72
N LEU A 190 -7.94 8.00 -1.40
CA LEU A 190 -8.57 7.06 -0.49
C LEU A 190 -10.10 7.09 -0.62
N ALA A 191 -10.71 8.28 -0.69
CA ALA A 191 -12.14 8.42 -0.94
C ALA A 191 -12.57 7.77 -2.25
N GLN A 192 -11.86 8.05 -3.35
CA GLN A 192 -12.13 7.42 -4.66
C GLN A 192 -12.01 5.89 -4.60
N CYS A 193 -10.98 5.35 -3.94
CA CYS A 193 -10.80 3.91 -3.79
C CYS A 193 -11.92 3.25 -2.97
N VAL A 194 -12.44 3.94 -1.94
CA VAL A 194 -13.61 3.49 -1.16
C VAL A 194 -14.89 3.53 -2.00
N ASP A 195 -15.11 4.57 -2.81
CA ASP A 195 -16.27 4.68 -3.69
C ASP A 195 -16.25 3.60 -4.78
N GLU A 196 -15.08 3.33 -5.39
CA GLU A 196 -14.86 2.27 -6.37
C GLU A 196 -15.15 0.88 -5.75
N ALA A 197 -14.60 0.58 -4.58
CA ALA A 197 -14.84 -0.67 -3.86
C ALA A 197 -16.31 -0.86 -3.44
N GLN A 198 -17.01 0.22 -3.04
CA GLN A 198 -18.46 0.18 -2.78
C GLN A 198 -19.25 -0.13 -4.07
N GLY A 199 -18.85 0.45 -5.21
CA GLY A 199 -19.41 0.14 -6.53
C GLY A 199 -19.28 -1.34 -6.90
N GLU A 200 -18.08 -1.92 -6.74
CA GLU A 200 -17.84 -3.35 -6.98
C GLU A 200 -18.69 -4.23 -6.05
N ILE A 201 -18.76 -3.93 -4.75
CA ILE A 201 -19.58 -4.67 -3.78
C ILE A 201 -21.07 -4.61 -4.14
N LEU A 202 -21.58 -3.44 -4.58
CA LEU A 202 -22.97 -3.30 -5.04
C LEU A 202 -23.23 -4.11 -6.32
N GLN A 203 -22.29 -4.14 -7.27
CA GLN A 203 -22.39 -4.95 -8.48
C GLN A 203 -22.37 -6.46 -8.16
N MET A 204 -21.42 -6.91 -7.33
CA MET A 204 -21.35 -8.30 -6.85
C MET A 204 -22.64 -8.71 -6.13
N ARG A 205 -23.20 -7.85 -5.28
CA ARG A 205 -24.48 -8.09 -4.60
C ARG A 205 -25.61 -8.25 -5.61
N ALA A 206 -25.71 -7.37 -6.61
CA ALA A 206 -26.73 -7.44 -7.64
C ALA A 206 -26.63 -8.74 -8.46
N ASP A 207 -25.41 -9.18 -8.81
CA ASP A 207 -25.20 -10.42 -9.56
C ASP A 207 -25.40 -11.68 -8.70
N MET A 208 -25.12 -11.64 -7.40
CA MET A 208 -25.52 -12.72 -6.48
C MET A 208 -27.04 -12.83 -6.38
N VAL A 209 -27.78 -11.73 -6.26
CA VAL A 209 -29.26 -11.73 -6.25
C VAL A 209 -29.79 -12.35 -7.56
N LYS A 210 -29.31 -11.92 -8.73
CA LYS A 210 -29.68 -12.52 -10.03
C LYS A 210 -29.41 -14.04 -10.10
N ARG A 211 -28.33 -14.53 -9.49
CA ARG A 211 -28.02 -15.98 -9.42
C ARG A 211 -28.98 -16.71 -8.50
N VAL A 212 -29.24 -16.17 -7.31
CA VAL A 212 -30.17 -16.73 -6.32
C VAL A 212 -31.59 -16.82 -6.89
N ASP A 213 -32.07 -15.78 -7.58
CA ASP A 213 -33.43 -15.78 -8.13
C ASP A 213 -33.57 -16.71 -9.34
N LYS A 214 -32.53 -16.84 -10.18
CA LYS A 214 -32.48 -17.90 -11.21
C LYS A 214 -32.53 -19.31 -10.60
N ALA A 215 -31.77 -19.56 -9.53
CA ALA A 215 -31.77 -20.86 -8.83
C ALA A 215 -33.15 -21.17 -8.21
N LYS A 216 -33.83 -20.18 -7.61
CA LYS A 216 -35.21 -20.33 -7.13
C LYS A 216 -36.18 -20.66 -8.26
N MET A 217 -36.13 -19.94 -9.38
CA MET A 217 -36.99 -20.22 -10.54
C MET A 217 -36.78 -21.66 -11.06
N GLN A 218 -35.54 -22.15 -11.05
CA GLN A 218 -35.22 -23.51 -11.47
C GLN A 218 -35.73 -24.58 -10.47
N ASP A 219 -35.59 -24.38 -9.15
CA ASP A 219 -36.17 -25.32 -8.17
C ASP A 219 -37.71 -25.31 -8.20
N THR A 220 -38.36 -24.15 -8.38
CA THR A 220 -39.81 -24.07 -8.59
C THR A 220 -40.22 -24.87 -9.83
N LYS A 221 -39.56 -24.70 -10.98
CA LYS A 221 -39.82 -25.50 -12.20
C LYS A 221 -39.71 -27.01 -11.91
N TYR A 222 -38.66 -27.45 -11.21
CA TYR A 222 -38.47 -28.85 -10.85
C TYR A 222 -39.36 -29.35 -9.70
N ARG A 223 -40.11 -28.48 -9.03
CA ARG A 223 -41.08 -28.82 -7.98
C ARG A 223 -42.50 -28.92 -8.51
N GLU A 224 -42.84 -28.15 -9.54
CA GLU A 224 -44.14 -28.17 -10.22
C GLU A 224 -44.26 -29.32 -11.24
N MET A 225 -43.13 -29.84 -11.70
CA MET A 225 -43.07 -30.93 -12.69
C MET A 225 -43.34 -32.31 -12.03
N PRO A 226 -44.22 -33.15 -12.60
CA PRO A 226 -44.65 -34.39 -11.96
C PRO A 226 -43.59 -35.48 -11.92
N ASP A 227 -43.73 -36.39 -10.95
CA ASP A 227 -43.07 -37.70 -10.95
C ASP A 227 -43.43 -38.51 -12.21
N ILE A 228 -42.51 -39.33 -12.69
CA ILE A 228 -42.72 -40.29 -13.78
C ILE A 228 -42.69 -41.74 -13.26
N VAL A 229 -43.29 -42.66 -13.99
CA VAL A 229 -43.15 -44.10 -13.83
C VAL A 229 -42.27 -44.64 -14.96
N VAL A 230 -41.10 -45.16 -14.62
CA VAL A 230 -40.19 -45.82 -15.58
C VAL A 230 -40.23 -47.34 -15.38
N LYS A 231 -40.03 -48.08 -16.47
CA LYS A 231 -40.00 -49.54 -16.48
C LYS A 231 -38.55 -50.02 -16.65
N VAL A 232 -37.96 -50.58 -15.60
CA VAL A 232 -36.62 -51.18 -15.68
C VAL A 232 -36.75 -52.66 -16.06
N VAL A 233 -36.00 -53.11 -17.06
CA VAL A 233 -36.13 -54.46 -17.65
C VAL A 233 -34.77 -55.14 -17.76
N CYS A 234 -34.64 -56.32 -17.17
CA CYS A 234 -33.55 -57.25 -17.45
C CYS A 234 -34.12 -58.51 -18.09
N ARG A 235 -33.78 -58.71 -19.37
CA ARG A 235 -34.45 -59.63 -20.32
C ARG A 235 -34.70 -61.06 -19.83
N TYR A 236 -33.88 -61.56 -18.92
CA TYR A 236 -33.94 -62.94 -18.41
C TYR A 236 -34.15 -63.05 -16.89
N ARG A 237 -34.42 -61.92 -16.20
CA ARG A 237 -34.68 -61.92 -14.74
C ARG A 237 -36.06 -61.35 -14.39
N ALA A 238 -36.33 -60.10 -14.77
CA ALA A 238 -37.50 -59.36 -14.30
C ALA A 238 -37.76 -58.10 -15.15
N GLU A 239 -38.98 -57.60 -15.04
CA GLU A 239 -39.34 -56.21 -15.33
C GLU A 239 -40.00 -55.60 -14.09
N LEU A 240 -39.64 -54.36 -13.75
CA LEU A 240 -40.11 -53.66 -12.56
C LEU A 240 -40.40 -52.20 -12.87
N PHE A 241 -41.56 -51.72 -12.40
CA PHE A 241 -41.97 -50.32 -12.53
C PHE A 241 -41.55 -49.53 -11.28
N PHE A 242 -41.01 -48.33 -11.49
CA PHE A 242 -40.58 -47.43 -10.43
C PHE A 242 -41.12 -46.03 -10.67
N LYS A 243 -41.87 -45.50 -9.69
CA LYS A 243 -42.24 -44.08 -9.66
C LYS A 243 -41.07 -43.27 -9.10
N ILE A 244 -40.53 -42.34 -9.89
CA ILE A 244 -39.39 -41.50 -9.54
C ILE A 244 -39.66 -40.03 -9.88
N SER A 245 -39.21 -39.12 -9.00
CA SER A 245 -39.24 -37.69 -9.32
C SER A 245 -38.19 -37.36 -10.38
N ARG A 246 -38.53 -36.55 -11.40
CA ARG A 246 -37.62 -36.15 -12.48
C ARG A 246 -36.28 -35.52 -12.04
N LYS A 247 -36.20 -35.01 -10.79
CA LYS A 247 -34.99 -34.44 -10.16
C LYS A 247 -34.20 -35.39 -9.25
N THR A 248 -34.60 -36.66 -9.13
CA THR A 248 -33.87 -37.65 -8.33
C THR A 248 -32.85 -38.36 -9.21
N LYS A 249 -31.60 -38.45 -8.74
CA LYS A 249 -30.51 -39.15 -9.43
C LYS A 249 -30.82 -40.64 -9.62
N PHE A 250 -30.42 -41.19 -10.76
CA PHE A 250 -30.64 -42.59 -11.13
C PHE A 250 -29.99 -43.59 -10.18
N SER A 251 -28.94 -43.23 -9.44
CA SER A 251 -28.39 -44.01 -8.32
C SER A 251 -29.44 -44.56 -7.36
N ARG A 252 -30.51 -43.80 -7.04
CA ARG A 252 -31.60 -44.33 -6.20
C ARG A 252 -32.45 -45.39 -6.89
N LEU A 253 -32.65 -45.26 -8.21
CA LEU A 253 -33.36 -46.25 -9.03
C LEU A 253 -32.51 -47.53 -9.16
N PHE A 254 -31.22 -47.36 -9.47
CA PHE A 254 -30.29 -48.45 -9.74
C PHE A 254 -30.01 -49.28 -8.48
N ASN A 255 -29.78 -48.65 -7.33
CA ASN A 255 -29.64 -49.37 -6.06
C ASN A 255 -30.94 -50.13 -5.73
N ALA A 256 -32.11 -49.47 -5.81
CA ALA A 256 -33.41 -50.11 -5.56
C ALA A 256 -33.80 -51.19 -6.60
N TRP A 257 -33.11 -51.25 -7.73
CA TRP A 257 -33.16 -52.37 -8.68
C TRP A 257 -32.25 -53.51 -8.21
N THR A 258 -30.97 -53.23 -7.96
CA THR A 258 -29.97 -54.23 -7.54
C THR A 258 -30.37 -54.91 -6.25
N ASP A 259 -30.79 -54.16 -5.22
CA ASP A 259 -31.30 -54.69 -3.94
C ASP A 259 -32.41 -55.74 -4.15
N ARG A 260 -33.28 -55.52 -5.15
CA ARG A 260 -34.37 -56.44 -5.50
C ARG A 260 -33.89 -57.64 -6.29
N MET A 261 -32.89 -57.48 -7.17
CA MET A 261 -32.33 -58.60 -7.94
C MET A 261 -31.55 -59.56 -7.05
N GLU A 262 -30.78 -59.03 -6.10
CA GLU A 262 -30.03 -59.84 -5.11
C GLU A 262 -30.99 -60.57 -4.16
N ALA A 263 -32.01 -59.87 -3.62
CA ALA A 263 -33.06 -60.49 -2.81
C ALA A 263 -33.86 -61.58 -3.56
N THR A 264 -33.94 -61.53 -4.89
CA THR A 264 -34.64 -62.54 -5.71
C THR A 264 -33.73 -63.72 -6.11
N GLY A 265 -32.40 -63.58 -5.98
CA GLY A 265 -31.44 -64.67 -6.25
C GLY A 265 -31.34 -65.71 -5.13
N GLY A 266 -31.79 -65.38 -3.92
CA GLY A 266 -31.79 -66.29 -2.77
C GLY A 266 -32.83 -67.40 -2.91
N LYS A 267 -32.39 -68.68 -2.84
CA LYS A 267 -33.32 -69.81 -2.74
C LYS A 267 -34.19 -69.68 -1.49
N LYS A 268 -35.50 -69.92 -1.67
CA LYS A 268 -36.48 -70.01 -0.59
C LYS A 268 -36.13 -71.17 0.36
N ASP A 269 -35.65 -70.84 1.55
CA ASP A 269 -35.60 -71.75 2.70
C ASP A 269 -36.72 -71.41 3.69
N GLU A 270 -37.40 -72.41 4.27
CA GLU A 270 -38.58 -72.19 5.14
C GLU A 270 -38.19 -72.02 6.62
N GLY A 271 -37.38 -70.98 6.89
CA GLY A 271 -36.99 -70.58 8.24
C GLY A 271 -37.95 -69.54 8.85
N LYS A 272 -38.78 -69.95 9.83
CA LYS A 272 -39.54 -69.00 10.66
C LYS A 272 -38.59 -68.11 11.48
N SER A 273 -38.62 -66.80 11.24
CA SER A 273 -38.32 -65.78 12.27
C SER A 273 -39.08 -64.49 11.97
N ALA A 274 -39.39 -63.73 13.02
CA ALA A 274 -40.44 -62.73 13.00
C ALA A 274 -39.92 -61.31 13.24
N VAL A 275 -40.67 -60.33 12.72
CA VAL A 275 -40.78 -58.94 13.18
C VAL A 275 -39.46 -58.18 13.43
N SER A 276 -39.18 -57.23 12.54
CA SER A 276 -39.12 -55.83 12.98
C SER A 276 -39.38 -54.86 11.84
N GLY A 277 -40.38 -54.00 11.98
CA GLY A 277 -40.51 -52.83 11.11
C GLY A 277 -39.65 -51.69 11.64
N ARG A 278 -38.82 -51.09 10.78
CA ARG A 278 -38.09 -49.85 11.11
C ARG A 278 -38.17 -48.84 9.99
N GLN A 279 -39.06 -47.86 10.15
CA GLN A 279 -38.85 -46.56 9.53
C GLN A 279 -37.57 -45.96 10.13
N MET A 280 -36.68 -45.42 9.29
CA MET A 280 -35.65 -44.51 9.76
C MET A 280 -35.51 -43.34 8.79
N ASN A 281 -36.23 -42.27 9.11
CA ASN A 281 -36.03 -40.95 8.53
C ASN A 281 -34.79 -40.34 9.22
N GLY A 282 -33.71 -40.08 8.48
CA GLY A 282 -32.44 -39.68 9.07
C GLY A 282 -31.50 -39.02 8.07
N SER A 283 -31.16 -37.76 8.32
CA SER A 283 -30.18 -37.01 7.53
C SER A 283 -28.75 -37.46 7.87
N ALA A 284 -27.94 -37.75 6.86
CA ALA A 284 -26.51 -37.95 6.97
C ALA A 284 -25.78 -36.90 6.11
N LYS A 285 -24.68 -36.34 6.66
CA LYS A 285 -23.88 -35.31 5.96
C LYS A 285 -22.96 -35.96 4.94
N SER A 286 -22.70 -35.25 3.85
CA SER A 286 -21.72 -35.60 2.82
C SER A 286 -20.30 -35.20 3.24
N GLU A 287 -19.37 -36.15 3.30
CA GLU A 287 -17.94 -35.88 3.17
C GLU A 287 -17.19 -37.14 2.68
N ALA A 288 -15.92 -36.97 2.28
CA ALA A 288 -14.96 -37.96 1.79
C ALA A 288 -15.34 -38.69 0.48
N ALA A 289 -14.50 -38.48 -0.55
CA ALA A 289 -14.42 -39.39 -1.70
C ALA A 289 -13.65 -40.65 -1.30
N SER A 290 -13.96 -41.79 -1.93
CA SER A 290 -13.18 -43.02 -1.78
C SER A 290 -12.97 -43.70 -3.14
N THR A 291 -11.71 -43.80 -3.55
CA THR A 291 -11.30 -44.54 -4.75
C THR A 291 -11.26 -46.03 -4.41
N HIS A 292 -12.21 -46.83 -4.88
CA HIS A 292 -12.28 -48.24 -4.52
C HIS A 292 -11.29 -49.12 -5.29
N THR A 293 -10.08 -49.25 -4.75
CA THR A 293 -9.18 -50.38 -5.01
C THR A 293 -9.13 -51.26 -3.76
N ALA A 294 -9.84 -52.38 -3.77
CA ALA A 294 -9.78 -53.40 -2.71
C ALA A 294 -10.10 -54.78 -3.32
N GLY A 295 -9.38 -55.82 -2.89
CA GLY A 295 -9.60 -57.18 -3.33
C GLY A 295 -10.43 -58.00 -2.34
N SER A 296 -11.11 -59.02 -2.86
CA SER A 296 -11.54 -60.23 -2.15
C SER A 296 -12.14 -60.08 -0.74
N THR A 297 -13.46 -59.94 -0.66
CA THR A 297 -14.26 -60.79 0.25
C THR A 297 -15.42 -61.34 -0.56
N ALA A 298 -15.66 -62.66 -0.47
CA ALA A 298 -16.49 -63.36 -1.44
C ALA A 298 -17.99 -63.12 -1.20
N SER A 299 -18.59 -62.28 -2.03
CA SER A 299 -20.03 -62.20 -2.28
C SER A 299 -20.21 -61.79 -3.73
N SER A 300 -20.92 -62.62 -4.52
CA SER A 300 -21.20 -62.33 -5.92
C SER A 300 -22.30 -61.26 -6.00
N SER A 301 -21.89 -60.00 -5.96
CA SER A 301 -22.78 -58.84 -6.08
C SER A 301 -23.18 -58.62 -7.54
N MET A 302 -24.46 -58.40 -7.78
CA MET A 302 -25.00 -58.36 -9.14
C MET A 302 -24.74 -56.98 -9.76
N GLN A 303 -23.74 -56.90 -10.64
CA GLN A 303 -23.42 -55.68 -11.35
C GLN A 303 -24.33 -55.49 -12.57
N PHE A 304 -24.82 -54.27 -12.79
CA PHE A 304 -25.70 -53.92 -13.92
C PHE A 304 -25.20 -52.67 -14.64
N ILE A 305 -25.23 -52.71 -15.98
CA ILE A 305 -25.17 -51.51 -16.82
C ILE A 305 -26.60 -51.13 -17.21
N PHE A 306 -26.98 -49.88 -16.98
CA PHE A 306 -28.31 -49.37 -17.31
C PHE A 306 -28.26 -48.51 -18.58
N SER A 307 -29.26 -48.65 -19.45
CA SER A 307 -29.32 -47.89 -20.70
C SER A 307 -30.75 -47.52 -21.12
N HIS A 308 -30.89 -46.39 -21.80
CA HIS A 308 -32.15 -45.86 -22.36
C HIS A 308 -31.88 -45.39 -23.79
N ASN A 309 -32.79 -45.71 -24.72
CA ASN A 309 -32.64 -45.38 -26.15
C ASN A 309 -31.25 -45.72 -26.74
N GLY A 310 -30.64 -46.82 -26.29
CA GLY A 310 -29.32 -47.29 -26.73
C GLY A 310 -28.11 -46.53 -26.15
N ARG A 311 -28.30 -45.67 -25.14
CA ARG A 311 -27.23 -44.94 -24.43
C ARG A 311 -27.11 -45.42 -23.00
N THR A 312 -25.89 -45.60 -22.50
CA THR A 312 -25.63 -45.85 -21.07
C THR A 312 -26.06 -44.65 -20.24
N ILE A 313 -26.72 -44.89 -19.11
CA ILE A 313 -27.10 -43.87 -18.12
C ILE A 313 -26.14 -43.94 -16.94
N ASP A 314 -25.58 -42.80 -16.53
CA ASP A 314 -24.75 -42.72 -15.32
C ASP A 314 -25.61 -42.57 -14.06
N ALA A 315 -25.20 -43.22 -12.97
CA ALA A 315 -25.92 -43.18 -11.68
C ALA A 315 -26.02 -41.76 -11.06
N ASP A 316 -25.21 -40.81 -11.53
CA ASP A 316 -25.23 -39.41 -11.08
C ASP A 316 -26.17 -38.49 -11.88
N GLN A 317 -26.69 -38.95 -13.02
CA GLN A 317 -27.64 -38.20 -13.86
C GLN A 317 -29.07 -38.30 -13.31
N THR A 318 -29.96 -37.42 -13.77
CA THR A 318 -31.41 -37.43 -13.46
C THR A 318 -32.26 -37.74 -14.71
N PRO A 319 -33.53 -38.20 -14.55
CA PRO A 319 -34.43 -38.45 -15.67
C PRO A 319 -34.62 -37.25 -16.62
N GLU A 320 -34.70 -36.03 -16.09
CA GLU A 320 -34.83 -34.82 -16.91
C GLU A 320 -33.57 -34.56 -17.78
N GLU A 321 -32.38 -34.87 -17.26
CA GLU A 321 -31.11 -34.65 -18.00
C GLU A 321 -30.89 -35.68 -19.12
N GLN A 322 -31.45 -36.88 -18.99
CA GLN A 322 -31.44 -37.91 -20.05
C GLN A 322 -32.67 -37.85 -20.96
N GLY A 323 -33.66 -37.01 -20.66
CA GLY A 323 -34.90 -36.93 -21.44
C GLY A 323 -35.76 -38.18 -21.34
N VAL A 324 -35.84 -38.79 -20.15
CA VAL A 324 -36.70 -39.95 -19.87
C VAL A 324 -38.11 -39.47 -19.54
N GLU A 325 -39.10 -40.00 -20.24
CA GLU A 325 -40.51 -39.64 -20.11
C GLU A 325 -41.33 -40.67 -19.29
N ASP A 326 -42.63 -40.45 -19.19
CA ASP A 326 -43.54 -41.33 -18.42
C ASP A 326 -43.88 -42.57 -19.24
N GLY A 327 -43.63 -43.77 -18.69
CA GLY A 327 -43.79 -45.05 -19.36
C GLY A 327 -42.53 -45.59 -20.06
N ASP A 328 -41.42 -44.85 -20.06
CA ASP A 328 -40.18 -45.24 -20.75
C ASP A 328 -39.52 -46.52 -20.19
N GLU A 329 -38.91 -47.30 -21.09
CA GLU A 329 -38.15 -48.51 -20.74
C GLU A 329 -36.64 -48.21 -20.55
N ILE A 330 -36.09 -48.70 -19.44
CA ILE A 330 -34.64 -48.69 -19.14
C ILE A 330 -34.15 -50.14 -19.11
N LEU A 331 -33.18 -50.46 -19.97
CA LEU A 331 -32.59 -51.80 -20.06
C LEU A 331 -31.48 -51.96 -19.03
N ALA A 332 -31.64 -52.90 -18.11
CA ALA A 332 -30.63 -53.32 -17.15
C ALA A 332 -29.93 -54.60 -17.66
N VAL A 333 -28.68 -54.45 -18.09
CA VAL A 333 -27.81 -55.53 -18.58
C VAL A 333 -26.95 -56.00 -17.42
N GLU A 334 -27.14 -57.24 -16.98
CA GLU A 334 -26.30 -57.87 -15.96
C GLU A 334 -24.90 -58.13 -16.51
N LEU A 335 -23.87 -57.71 -15.76
CA LEU A 335 -22.48 -58.07 -16.01
C LEU A 335 -22.19 -59.37 -15.26
N MET A 336 -22.22 -60.49 -15.98
CA MET A 336 -21.69 -61.75 -15.48
C MET A 336 -20.17 -61.69 -15.52
N ASP A 337 -19.52 -61.88 -14.37
CA ASP A 337 -18.08 -62.15 -14.34
C ASP A 337 -17.83 -63.56 -14.85
N LEU A 338 -17.32 -63.67 -16.08
CA LEU A 338 -17.00 -64.94 -16.73
C LEU A 338 -15.66 -65.54 -16.27
N THR A 339 -14.95 -64.91 -15.34
CA THR A 339 -13.67 -65.41 -14.81
C THR A 339 -13.84 -66.34 -13.59
N GLU A 340 -14.99 -66.33 -12.91
CA GLU A 340 -15.29 -67.23 -11.79
C GLU A 340 -16.45 -68.20 -12.12
N GLY A 341 -16.14 -69.29 -12.84
CA GLY A 341 -17.10 -70.35 -13.16
C GLY A 341 -16.45 -71.74 -13.30
N PRO A 342 -17.06 -72.86 -12.82
CA PRO A 342 -16.42 -74.18 -12.83
C PRO A 342 -16.33 -74.89 -14.19
N ALA A 343 -16.43 -74.17 -15.31
CA ALA A 343 -16.64 -74.72 -16.65
C ALA A 343 -15.68 -74.10 -17.69
N LEU A 344 -14.37 -74.16 -17.40
CA LEU A 344 -13.31 -73.56 -18.21
C LEU A 344 -12.65 -74.57 -19.18
N ASP A 345 -13.00 -75.85 -19.11
CA ASP A 345 -12.41 -76.93 -19.93
C ASP A 345 -13.21 -77.28 -21.21
N ASP A 346 -14.42 -76.73 -21.41
CA ASP A 346 -15.43 -77.28 -22.33
C ASP A 346 -15.88 -76.30 -23.45
N TRP A 347 -14.95 -75.49 -23.98
CA TRP A 347 -15.23 -74.42 -24.96
C TRP A 347 -14.59 -74.59 -26.36
N ASP A 348 -13.96 -75.73 -26.65
CA ASP A 348 -13.19 -75.94 -27.89
C ASP A 348 -14.04 -76.37 -29.12
N GLU A 349 -15.34 -76.65 -28.95
CA GLU A 349 -16.28 -76.97 -30.05
C GLU A 349 -17.41 -75.95 -30.22
N LEU A 350 -17.10 -74.79 -30.82
CA LEU A 350 -18.09 -73.92 -31.47
C LEU A 350 -17.67 -73.57 -32.91
N PRO A 351 -18.50 -73.85 -33.94
CA PRO A 351 -18.12 -73.62 -35.33
C PRO A 351 -17.74 -72.17 -35.65
N GLU A 352 -16.66 -71.99 -36.42
CA GLU A 352 -16.15 -70.66 -36.79
C GLU A 352 -17.24 -69.75 -37.36
N SER A 353 -17.44 -68.58 -36.72
CA SER A 353 -18.33 -67.53 -37.22
C SER A 353 -17.82 -66.97 -38.55
N ARG A 354 -18.32 -67.55 -39.64
CA ARG A 354 -17.91 -67.33 -41.03
C ARG A 354 -18.00 -65.84 -41.45
N ARG A 355 -16.91 -65.10 -41.24
CA ARG A 355 -16.82 -63.66 -41.52
C ARG A 355 -17.25 -63.33 -42.96
N GLN A 356 -18.13 -62.35 -43.09
CA GLN A 356 -18.65 -61.90 -44.38
C GLN A 356 -17.51 -61.29 -45.20
N ARG A 357 -17.23 -61.85 -46.39
CA ARG A 357 -16.11 -61.40 -47.23
C ARG A 357 -16.43 -60.04 -47.87
N LEU A 358 -15.87 -58.98 -47.31
CA LEU A 358 -15.76 -57.67 -47.97
C LEU A 358 -15.08 -57.86 -49.34
N ARG A 359 -15.68 -57.35 -50.42
CA ARG A 359 -15.04 -57.41 -51.74
C ARG A 359 -13.84 -56.46 -51.77
N LYS A 360 -12.66 -57.03 -51.99
CA LYS A 360 -11.41 -56.32 -52.23
C LYS A 360 -11.44 -55.71 -53.65
N ASN A 361 -11.78 -54.43 -53.77
CA ASN A 361 -11.56 -53.67 -55.00
C ASN A 361 -10.12 -53.13 -54.99
N TRP A 362 -9.16 -53.96 -55.42
CA TRP A 362 -7.75 -53.58 -55.62
C TRP A 362 -7.38 -53.90 -57.06
N THR A 363 -6.40 -53.19 -57.63
CA THR A 363 -5.87 -53.51 -58.96
C THR A 363 -5.29 -54.92 -58.96
N ASP A 364 -5.53 -55.69 -60.03
CA ASP A 364 -5.09 -57.09 -60.12
C ASP A 364 -3.57 -57.26 -60.30
N ASP A 365 -2.81 -56.17 -60.54
CA ASP A 365 -1.34 -56.20 -60.48
C ASP A 365 -0.84 -56.28 -59.02
N PRO A 366 -0.10 -57.34 -58.64
CA PRO A 366 0.48 -57.45 -57.30
C PRO A 366 1.48 -56.33 -56.94
N GLN A 367 2.12 -55.68 -57.91
CA GLN A 367 3.03 -54.56 -57.59
C GLN A 367 2.26 -53.28 -57.26
N GLU A 368 1.28 -52.89 -58.07
CA GLU A 368 0.44 -51.72 -57.81
C GLU A 368 -0.34 -51.89 -56.50
N ALA A 369 -0.99 -53.04 -56.29
CA ALA A 369 -1.70 -53.33 -55.05
C ALA A 369 -0.80 -53.28 -53.80
N ARG A 370 0.48 -53.65 -53.94
CA ARG A 370 1.48 -53.50 -52.88
C ARG A 370 1.84 -52.04 -52.63
N ARG A 371 2.15 -51.26 -53.68
CA ARG A 371 2.47 -49.83 -53.57
C ARG A 371 1.32 -49.05 -52.93
N SER A 372 0.07 -49.29 -53.36
CA SER A 372 -1.11 -48.65 -52.77
C SER A 372 -1.30 -48.99 -51.27
N LEU A 373 -0.94 -50.21 -50.84
CA LEU A 373 -0.94 -50.55 -49.41
C LEU A 373 0.17 -49.81 -48.66
N GLU A 374 1.38 -49.79 -49.21
CA GLU A 374 2.54 -49.07 -48.65
C GLU A 374 2.22 -47.57 -48.52
N ASP A 375 1.70 -46.91 -49.55
CA ASP A 375 1.25 -45.50 -49.55
C ASP A 375 0.17 -45.22 -48.49
N ILE A 376 -0.81 -46.13 -48.31
CA ILE A 376 -1.86 -45.99 -47.29
C ILE A 376 -1.28 -46.09 -45.88
N PHE A 377 -0.38 -47.06 -45.63
CA PHE A 377 0.30 -47.17 -44.34
C PHE A 377 1.19 -45.96 -44.05
N ASP A 378 1.98 -45.51 -45.03
CA ASP A 378 2.84 -44.32 -44.90
C ASP A 378 2.02 -43.04 -44.66
N GLY A 379 0.86 -42.90 -45.30
CA GLY A 379 -0.10 -41.83 -45.04
C GLY A 379 -0.64 -41.86 -43.60
N VAL A 380 -1.11 -43.02 -43.13
CA VAL A 380 -1.61 -43.19 -41.75
C VAL A 380 -0.52 -42.93 -40.71
N VAL A 381 0.70 -43.43 -40.93
CA VAL A 381 1.85 -43.20 -40.03
C VAL A 381 2.22 -41.70 -40.01
N ARG A 382 2.22 -41.03 -41.16
CA ARG A 382 2.52 -39.59 -41.28
C ARG A 382 1.51 -38.70 -40.57
N GLU A 383 0.21 -38.98 -40.71
CA GLU A 383 -0.82 -38.23 -39.98
C GLU A 383 -0.81 -38.53 -38.47
N ARG A 384 -0.51 -39.77 -38.06
CA ARG A 384 -0.29 -40.10 -36.64
C ARG A 384 0.90 -39.36 -36.06
N LEU A 385 2.03 -39.29 -36.78
CA LEU A 385 3.22 -38.56 -36.34
C LEU A 385 2.96 -37.05 -36.24
N LYS A 386 2.22 -36.46 -37.18
CA LYS A 386 1.79 -35.05 -37.11
C LYS A 386 0.96 -34.77 -35.86
N GLU A 387 -0.02 -35.61 -35.52
CA GLU A 387 -0.84 -35.40 -34.33
C GLU A 387 -0.04 -35.60 -33.03
N VAL A 388 0.89 -36.56 -32.99
CA VAL A 388 1.85 -36.70 -31.86
C VAL A 388 2.68 -35.43 -31.67
N LEU A 389 3.23 -34.86 -32.75
CA LEU A 389 3.96 -33.59 -32.71
C LEU A 389 3.07 -32.43 -32.25
N ARG A 390 1.84 -32.34 -32.76
CA ARG A 390 0.86 -31.29 -32.38
C ARG A 390 0.46 -31.38 -30.90
N GLN A 391 0.33 -32.60 -30.37
CA GLN A 391 0.10 -32.82 -28.93
C GLN A 391 1.34 -32.45 -28.10
N TYR A 392 2.54 -32.71 -28.60
CA TYR A 392 3.78 -32.27 -27.96
C TYR A 392 3.91 -30.74 -27.90
N GLU A 393 3.65 -30.03 -29.01
CA GLU A 393 3.59 -28.56 -29.03
C GLU A 393 2.56 -28.00 -28.05
N LEU A 394 1.37 -28.60 -27.99
CA LEU A 394 0.31 -28.17 -27.08
C LEU A 394 0.70 -28.38 -25.61
N ARG A 395 1.38 -29.49 -25.31
CA ARG A 395 1.94 -29.80 -23.99
C ARG A 395 3.04 -28.81 -23.58
N GLU A 396 3.97 -28.49 -24.48
CA GLU A 396 5.02 -27.50 -24.23
C GLU A 396 4.43 -26.10 -23.98
N ARG A 397 3.48 -25.64 -24.81
CA ARG A 397 2.79 -24.35 -24.57
C ARG A 397 2.02 -24.35 -23.24
N HIS A 398 1.42 -25.47 -22.84
CA HIS A 398 0.77 -25.59 -21.53
C HIS A 398 1.78 -25.47 -20.39
N PHE A 399 2.93 -26.16 -20.45
CA PHE A 399 3.99 -26.02 -19.46
C PHE A 399 4.56 -24.60 -19.41
N GLU A 400 4.80 -23.95 -20.56
CA GLU A 400 5.28 -22.57 -20.62
C GLU A 400 4.31 -21.60 -19.90
N CYS A 401 3.00 -21.78 -20.09
CA CYS A 401 1.97 -21.02 -19.38
C CYS A 401 1.95 -21.30 -17.87
N VAL A 402 2.11 -22.56 -17.45
CA VAL A 402 2.16 -22.95 -16.03
C VAL A 402 3.42 -22.39 -15.35
N ILE A 403 4.58 -22.48 -15.99
CA ILE A 403 5.85 -21.92 -15.50
C ILE A 403 5.71 -20.41 -15.35
N ARG A 404 5.25 -19.69 -16.38
CA ARG A 404 5.01 -18.25 -16.35
C ARG A 404 4.03 -17.82 -15.25
N SER A 405 2.97 -18.61 -15.00
CA SER A 405 2.06 -18.38 -13.87
C SER A 405 2.79 -18.49 -12.53
N LYS A 406 3.61 -19.53 -12.34
CA LYS A 406 4.36 -19.76 -11.10
C LYS A 406 5.46 -18.73 -10.87
N GLU A 407 6.13 -18.27 -11.92
CA GLU A 407 7.07 -17.13 -11.84
C GLU A 407 6.36 -15.85 -11.36
N LEU A 408 5.17 -15.55 -11.90
CA LEU A 408 4.37 -14.40 -11.47
C LEU A 408 3.86 -14.54 -10.02
N GLU A 409 3.43 -15.74 -9.61
CA GLU A 409 3.06 -16.03 -8.20
C GLU A 409 4.24 -15.80 -7.24
N VAL A 410 5.44 -16.24 -7.60
CA VAL A 410 6.67 -16.04 -6.81
C VAL A 410 7.05 -14.57 -6.76
N LEU A 411 6.99 -13.84 -7.88
CA LEU A 411 7.27 -12.40 -7.93
C LEU A 411 6.27 -11.59 -7.09
N LEU A 412 4.98 -11.89 -7.18
CA LEU A 412 3.94 -11.24 -6.36
C LEU A 412 4.12 -11.53 -4.87
N SER A 413 4.46 -12.77 -4.50
CA SER A 413 4.73 -13.16 -3.12
C SER A 413 5.96 -12.46 -2.56
N ARG A 414 7.03 -12.34 -3.37
CA ARG A 414 8.26 -11.61 -3.00
C ARG A 414 8.02 -10.10 -2.87
N ALA A 415 7.18 -9.51 -3.72
CA ALA A 415 6.80 -8.10 -3.63
C ALA A 415 6.04 -7.80 -2.33
N ARG A 416 5.01 -8.60 -2.00
CA ARG A 416 4.26 -8.49 -0.74
C ARG A 416 5.14 -8.65 0.50
N ALA A 417 6.07 -9.61 0.48
CA ALA A 417 7.02 -9.80 1.57
C ALA A 417 7.98 -8.60 1.75
N ALA A 418 8.42 -7.97 0.66
CA ALA A 418 9.24 -6.77 0.70
C ALA A 418 8.47 -5.55 1.21
N GLU A 419 7.22 -5.35 0.77
CA GLU A 419 6.31 -4.30 1.24
C GLU A 419 6.02 -4.44 2.74
N GLN A 420 5.62 -5.63 3.20
CA GLN A 420 5.35 -5.87 4.62
C GLN A 420 6.61 -5.73 5.49
N LYS A 421 7.78 -6.12 4.97
CA LYS A 421 9.06 -5.84 5.62
C LYS A 421 9.33 -4.33 5.72
N GLN A 422 9.11 -3.56 4.65
CA GLN A 422 9.34 -2.11 4.66
C GLN A 422 8.42 -1.40 5.67
N LEU A 423 7.16 -1.80 5.77
CA LEU A 423 6.23 -1.29 6.78
C LEU A 423 6.71 -1.60 8.21
N ALA A 424 7.19 -2.83 8.45
CA ALA A 424 7.75 -3.22 9.75
C ALA A 424 9.06 -2.47 10.08
N GLU A 425 9.93 -2.19 9.11
CA GLU A 425 11.14 -1.38 9.31
C GLU A 425 10.81 0.10 9.61
N VAL A 426 9.79 0.67 8.97
CA VAL A 426 9.31 2.04 9.25
C VAL A 426 8.69 2.14 10.64
N GLU A 427 7.85 1.19 11.05
CA GLU A 427 7.22 1.22 12.37
C GLU A 427 8.24 0.88 13.47
N LYS A 428 9.19 -0.03 13.23
CA LYS A 428 10.31 -0.22 14.17
C LYS A 428 11.11 1.07 14.34
N ALA A 429 11.47 1.76 13.25
CA ALA A 429 12.18 3.04 13.35
C ALA A 429 11.36 4.12 14.07
N ARG A 430 10.01 4.03 14.09
CA ARG A 430 9.14 4.88 14.91
C ARG A 430 9.21 4.51 16.39
N ALA A 431 9.14 3.21 16.71
CA ALA A 431 9.29 2.72 18.07
C ALA A 431 10.68 3.06 18.65
N ASP A 432 11.76 2.79 17.90
CA ASP A 432 13.14 3.11 18.30
C ASP A 432 13.29 4.60 18.70
N ARG A 433 12.71 5.54 17.92
CA ARG A 433 12.69 6.98 18.27
C ARG A 433 11.85 7.30 19.50
N SER A 434 10.69 6.65 19.66
CA SER A 434 9.82 6.82 20.83
C SER A 434 10.51 6.34 22.11
N ASP A 435 11.31 5.27 22.02
CA ASP A 435 12.10 4.75 23.13
C ASP A 435 13.32 5.62 23.45
N ASP A 436 13.99 6.22 22.45
CA ASP A 436 15.01 7.24 22.66
C ASP A 436 14.45 8.49 23.35
N GLU A 437 13.28 8.99 22.90
CA GLU A 437 12.57 10.11 23.54
C GLU A 437 12.15 9.77 24.98
N ASN A 438 11.65 8.56 25.23
CA ASN A 438 11.32 8.09 26.58
C ASN A 438 12.55 7.97 27.48
N GLN A 439 13.69 7.50 26.96
CA GLN A 439 14.96 7.45 27.71
C GLN A 439 15.46 8.86 28.05
N HIS A 440 15.37 9.82 27.12
CA HIS A 440 15.72 11.21 27.37
C HIS A 440 14.85 11.83 28.48
N LEU A 441 13.52 11.66 28.39
CA LEU A 441 12.59 12.19 29.39
C LEU A 441 12.75 11.54 30.77
N ARG A 442 13.03 10.23 30.83
CA ARG A 442 13.37 9.54 32.09
C ARG A 442 14.65 10.10 32.70
N LYS A 443 15.67 10.38 31.89
CA LYS A 443 16.92 10.98 32.36
C LYS A 443 16.74 12.42 32.83
N GLU A 444 16.02 13.27 32.09
CA GLU A 444 15.70 14.64 32.55
C GLU A 444 14.88 14.62 33.86
N LEU A 445 14.02 13.62 34.06
CA LEU A 445 13.29 13.42 35.32
C LEU A 445 14.25 13.01 36.46
N GLU A 446 15.15 12.06 36.23
CA GLU A 446 16.16 11.62 37.21
C GLU A 446 17.13 12.75 37.58
N ASP A 447 17.68 13.47 36.61
CA ASP A 447 18.55 14.64 36.83
C ASP A 447 17.80 15.75 37.62
N SER A 448 16.49 15.92 37.37
CA SER A 448 15.66 16.88 38.11
C SER A 448 15.37 16.42 39.54
N GLN A 449 15.09 15.13 39.77
CA GLN A 449 14.91 14.53 41.10
C GLN A 449 16.19 14.60 41.92
N ASN A 450 17.34 14.27 41.33
CA ASN A 450 18.65 14.41 41.96
C ASN A 450 18.95 15.87 42.35
N GLY A 451 18.62 16.83 41.48
CA GLY A 451 18.69 18.26 41.80
C GLY A 451 17.80 18.68 42.98
N GLN A 452 16.56 18.18 43.03
CA GLN A 452 15.64 18.44 44.15
C GLN A 452 16.16 17.83 45.46
N THR A 453 16.65 16.59 45.45
CA THR A 453 17.26 15.94 46.62
C THR A 453 18.47 16.74 47.13
N MET A 454 19.38 17.18 46.25
CA MET A 454 20.50 18.04 46.63
C MET A 454 20.08 19.39 47.23
N LEU A 455 18.95 19.97 46.80
CA LEU A 455 18.41 21.19 47.40
C LEU A 455 17.83 20.92 48.80
N ILE A 456 17.13 19.79 48.98
CA ILE A 456 16.58 19.34 50.27
C ILE A 456 17.72 19.09 51.27
N ASP A 457 18.78 18.38 50.89
CA ASP A 457 19.94 18.11 51.76
C ASP A 457 20.67 19.38 52.20
N LYS A 458 20.83 20.36 51.28
CA LYS A 458 21.37 21.68 51.62
C LYS A 458 20.46 22.44 52.58
N LEU A 459 19.13 22.34 52.43
CA LEU A 459 18.15 22.93 53.33
C LEU A 459 18.28 22.33 54.74
N ILE A 460 18.26 20.99 54.83
CA ILE A 460 18.42 20.23 56.08
C ILE A 460 19.74 20.57 56.77
N THR A 461 20.83 20.73 56.00
CA THR A 461 22.14 21.13 56.53
C THR A 461 22.10 22.54 57.15
N CYS A 462 21.45 23.50 56.49
CA CYS A 462 21.31 24.86 57.03
C CYS A 462 20.34 24.94 58.23
N CYS A 463 19.34 24.05 58.30
CA CYS A 463 18.49 23.91 59.49
C CYS A 463 19.22 23.29 60.69
N LYS A 464 20.27 22.49 60.47
CA LYS A 464 21.12 21.91 61.53
C LYS A 464 22.18 22.88 62.06
N GLU A 465 22.71 23.75 61.20
CA GLU A 465 23.72 24.76 61.56
C GLU A 465 23.22 26.18 61.21
N PRO A 466 22.48 26.86 62.12
CA PRO A 466 21.76 28.11 61.84
C PRO A 466 22.69 29.34 61.76
N ASN A 467 23.49 29.41 60.69
CA ASN A 467 24.27 30.59 60.33
C ASN A 467 23.45 31.50 59.39
N ALA A 468 23.17 32.73 59.82
CA ALA A 468 22.33 33.68 59.09
C ALA A 468 22.85 33.99 57.67
N GLU A 469 24.16 34.18 57.48
CA GLU A 469 24.71 34.40 56.13
C GLU A 469 24.59 33.16 55.24
N ARG A 470 24.83 31.97 55.79
CA ARG A 470 24.73 30.70 55.05
C ARG A 470 23.29 30.49 54.56
N THR A 471 22.32 30.77 55.42
CA THR A 471 20.89 30.72 55.12
C THR A 471 20.49 31.77 54.06
N GLN A 472 21.00 33.01 54.16
CA GLN A 472 20.77 34.02 53.11
C GLN A 472 21.37 33.63 51.76
N ARG A 473 22.61 33.11 51.73
CA ARG A 473 23.26 32.58 50.52
C ARG A 473 22.47 31.41 49.91
N LEU A 474 21.88 30.54 50.75
CA LEU A 474 21.03 29.45 50.28
C LEU A 474 19.72 29.97 49.65
N PHE A 475 19.02 30.90 50.31
CA PHE A 475 17.80 31.51 49.76
C PHE A 475 18.06 32.33 48.49
N ALA A 476 19.23 32.95 48.36
CA ALA A 476 19.66 33.58 47.10
C ALA A 476 19.84 32.52 46.00
N SER A 477 20.62 31.46 46.26
CA SER A 477 20.85 30.37 45.31
C SER A 477 19.55 29.65 44.88
N LEU A 478 18.61 29.46 45.80
CA LEU A 478 17.29 28.88 45.51
C LEU A 478 16.46 29.79 44.61
N ARG A 479 16.47 31.10 44.87
CA ARG A 479 15.74 32.08 44.05
C ARG A 479 16.31 32.15 42.62
N ASP A 480 17.63 32.15 42.50
CA ASP A 480 18.36 32.12 41.23
C ASP A 480 18.03 30.85 40.42
N GLU A 481 18.00 29.67 41.06
CA GLU A 481 17.63 28.43 40.39
C GLU A 481 16.14 28.39 40.00
N LEU A 482 15.24 29.00 40.80
CA LEU A 482 13.81 29.05 40.52
C LEU A 482 13.49 29.99 39.34
N GLU A 483 14.12 31.17 39.25
CA GLU A 483 14.02 32.04 38.06
C GLU A 483 14.61 31.35 36.81
N LYS A 484 15.73 30.63 36.97
CA LYS A 484 16.42 29.91 35.87
C LYS A 484 15.66 28.68 35.37
N ARG A 485 14.86 28.02 36.22
CA ARG A 485 13.93 26.95 35.81
C ARG A 485 12.61 27.53 35.24
N GLY A 486 12.11 28.62 35.80
CA GLY A 486 10.90 29.31 35.34
C GLY A 486 10.99 29.93 33.94
N SER A 487 12.20 30.11 33.39
CA SER A 487 12.41 30.67 32.04
C SER A 487 12.40 29.64 30.89
N LYS A 488 12.16 28.35 31.15
CA LYS A 488 12.03 27.30 30.12
C LYS A 488 10.52 27.12 29.80
N PRO A 489 9.98 27.67 28.68
CA PRO A 489 8.57 27.49 28.36
C PRO A 489 8.26 26.01 28.05
N ALA A 490 7.11 25.53 28.53
CA ALA A 490 6.67 24.16 28.33
C ALA A 490 5.93 24.00 26.99
N ASP A 491 6.68 23.95 25.89
CA ASP A 491 6.16 23.51 24.58
C ASP A 491 5.92 21.98 24.60
N GLY A 492 4.83 21.57 25.25
CA GLY A 492 4.27 20.22 25.16
C GLY A 492 3.16 20.18 24.09
N PRO A 493 3.14 19.20 23.16
CA PRO A 493 2.11 19.14 22.14
C PRO A 493 0.75 18.78 22.76
N ALA A 494 -0.25 19.65 22.56
CA ALA A 494 -1.63 19.32 22.87
C ALA A 494 -2.12 18.23 21.91
N GLY A 495 -2.46 17.06 22.44
CA GLY A 495 -2.90 15.91 21.64
C GLY A 495 -4.30 16.09 21.06
N GLY A 496 -4.47 15.62 19.82
CA GLY A 496 -5.72 15.54 19.06
C GLY A 496 -5.55 14.61 17.87
#